data_AF-A0A2D7EUK3-F1
#
_entry.id   AF-A0A2D7EUK3-F1
#
_cell.length_a   1.000
_cell.length_b   1.000
_cell.length_c   1.000
_cell.angle_alpha   90.00
_cell.angle_beta   90.00
_cell.angle_gamma   90.00
#
_symmetry.space_group_name_H-M   'P 1'
#
loop_
_entity.id
_entity.type
_entity.pdbx_description
1 polymer ?
#
loop_
_entity_poly.entity_id
_entity_poly.type
_entity_poly.pdbx_seq_one_letter_code
_entity_poly.pdbx_strand_id
1 'polypeptide(L)'
;MFVLCTIQASLQSTVPQIQDIKKNGRRAKFFNWEMKRIGYDYAYDNRHNLFLTVKACVKANDAVGAIDALTSVNGLGIVKAAFVVQMCGLDVACLDSHNLTRLGLSQSHFKLSKTVSHATKRKKIAEYVEYTRETGGAEYWWNTWCNYVAGNRANRSLNTGDAVSKYHVTAVMA
;
A
#
# COMPACT_ATOMS: atom_id res chain seq x y z
N MET A 1 -4.52 4.82 6.97
CA MET A 1 -3.48 5.75 7.47
C MET A 1 -2.08 5.22 7.18
N PHE A 2 -1.68 4.07 7.73
CA PHE A 2 -0.32 3.49 7.54
C PHE A 2 0.20 3.50 6.09
N VAL A 3 -0.56 2.97 5.11
CA VAL A 3 -0.09 2.94 3.71
C VAL A 3 0.20 4.33 3.13
N LEU A 4 -0.60 5.34 3.45
CA LEU A 4 -0.33 6.72 3.03
C LEU A 4 0.99 7.23 3.62
N CYS A 5 1.29 6.86 4.87
CA CYS A 5 2.56 7.15 5.53
C CYS A 5 3.76 6.50 4.86
N THR A 6 3.57 5.39 4.13
CA THR A 6 4.66 4.70 3.41
C THR A 6 4.97 5.31 2.04
N ILE A 7 4.19 6.31 1.58
CA ILE A 7 4.41 6.92 0.26
C ILE A 7 5.70 7.75 0.30
N GLN A 8 6.71 7.29 -0.44
CA GLN A 8 8.04 7.89 -0.54
C GLN A 8 8.64 8.23 0.83
N ALA A 9 8.51 7.30 1.78
CA ALA A 9 9.02 7.45 3.14
C ALA A 9 9.64 6.15 3.62
N SER A 10 10.59 6.23 4.55
CA SER A 10 11.13 5.03 5.20
C SER A 10 10.07 4.38 6.08
N LEU A 11 10.11 3.06 6.22
CA LEU A 11 9.19 2.34 7.10
C LEU A 11 9.30 2.86 8.54
N GLN A 12 10.52 3.08 9.03
CA GLN A 12 10.76 3.61 10.38
C GLN A 12 10.13 4.99 10.63
N SER A 13 9.94 5.80 9.60
CA SER A 13 9.31 7.12 9.77
C SER A 13 7.79 7.05 9.94
N THR A 14 7.16 5.90 9.67
CA THR A 14 5.69 5.78 9.65
C THR A 14 5.04 5.89 11.03
N VAL A 15 5.58 5.24 12.07
CA VAL A 15 5.04 5.34 13.45
C VAL A 15 5.09 6.79 13.96
N PRO A 16 6.22 7.53 13.90
CA PRO A 16 6.24 8.94 14.28
C PRO A 16 5.25 9.79 13.49
N GLN A 17 5.10 9.56 12.17
CA GLN A 17 4.11 10.27 11.36
C GLN A 17 2.67 9.99 11.81
N ILE A 18 2.35 8.73 12.11
CA ILE A 18 1.03 8.32 12.58
C ILE A 18 0.71 8.97 13.94
N GLN A 19 1.66 8.97 14.86
CA GLN A 19 1.53 9.62 16.16
C GLN A 19 1.35 11.13 16.02
N ASP A 20 2.08 11.78 15.10
CA ASP A 20 1.91 13.20 14.80
C ASP A 20 0.51 13.50 14.24
N ILE A 21 -0.01 12.67 13.34
CA ILE A 21 -1.39 12.78 12.81
C ILE A 21 -2.43 12.62 13.93
N LYS A 22 -2.26 11.64 14.81
CA LYS A 22 -3.17 11.45 15.96
C LYS A 22 -3.17 12.64 16.90
N LYS A 23 -2.00 13.22 17.17
CA LYS A 23 -1.84 14.35 18.09
C LYS A 23 -2.32 15.67 17.50
N ASN A 24 -1.97 15.93 16.23
CA ASN A 24 -2.11 17.26 15.62
C ASN A 24 -3.21 17.33 14.55
N GLY A 25 -3.82 16.20 14.19
CA GLY A 25 -4.83 16.12 13.14
C GLY A 25 -4.29 16.64 11.81
N ARG A 26 -5.10 17.44 11.11
CA ARG A 26 -4.76 18.06 9.81
C ARG A 26 -3.54 19.01 9.87
N ARG A 27 -3.04 19.37 11.05
CA ARG A 27 -1.83 20.20 11.23
C ARG A 27 -0.53 19.39 11.32
N ALA A 28 -0.60 18.07 11.25
CA ALA A 28 0.57 17.20 11.25
C ALA A 28 1.49 17.50 10.04
N LYS A 29 2.81 17.38 10.25
CA LYS A 29 3.83 17.65 9.21
C LYS A 29 3.66 16.78 7.97
N PHE A 30 3.08 15.59 8.16
CA PHE A 30 2.71 14.68 7.09
C PHE A 30 1.83 15.34 6.01
N PHE A 31 0.98 16.30 6.38
CA PHE A 31 0.05 17.00 5.50
C PHE A 31 0.63 18.25 4.82
N ASN A 32 1.88 18.61 5.10
CA ASN A 32 2.60 19.62 4.32
C ASN A 32 2.75 19.19 2.86
N TRP A 33 2.65 17.88 2.58
CA TRP A 33 2.59 17.36 1.22
C TRP A 33 1.14 17.21 0.77
N GLU A 34 0.70 18.08 -0.13
CA GLU A 34 -0.70 18.19 -0.55
C GLU A 34 -1.31 16.87 -1.02
N MET A 35 -0.59 16.08 -1.80
CA MET A 35 -1.09 14.78 -2.30
C MET A 35 -1.46 13.84 -1.15
N LYS A 36 -0.67 13.81 -0.06
CA LYS A 36 -0.94 13.01 1.13
C LYS A 36 -2.15 13.53 1.90
N ARG A 37 -2.31 14.85 1.97
CA ARG A 37 -3.48 15.50 2.58
C ARG A 37 -4.76 15.16 1.83
N ILE A 38 -4.78 15.33 0.51
CA ILE A 38 -5.96 15.00 -0.33
C ILE A 38 -6.32 13.52 -0.21
N GLY A 39 -5.33 12.61 -0.27
CA GLY A 39 -5.56 11.18 -0.10
C GLY A 39 -6.13 10.83 1.28
N TYR A 40 -5.60 11.44 2.34
CA TYR A 40 -6.11 11.26 3.70
C TYR A 40 -7.54 11.78 3.85
N ASP A 41 -7.82 13.00 3.37
CA ASP A 41 -9.12 13.63 3.47
C ASP A 41 -10.19 12.77 2.79
N TYR A 42 -9.93 12.35 1.55
CA TYR A 42 -10.84 11.45 0.83
C TYR A 42 -11.06 10.13 1.59
N ALA A 43 -9.98 9.50 2.07
CA ALA A 43 -10.08 8.24 2.79
C ALA A 43 -10.83 8.40 4.12
N TYR A 44 -10.68 9.53 4.81
CA TYR A 44 -11.36 9.83 6.06
C TYR A 44 -12.85 10.08 5.83
N ASP A 45 -13.19 10.90 4.84
CA ASP A 45 -14.58 11.26 4.52
C ASP A 45 -15.35 10.03 4.00
N ASN A 46 -14.69 9.12 3.28
CA ASN A 46 -15.29 7.91 2.73
C ASN A 46 -15.03 6.64 3.57
N ARG A 47 -14.46 6.77 4.78
CA ARG A 47 -13.93 5.64 5.57
C ARG A 47 -14.93 4.50 5.78
N HIS A 48 -16.20 4.83 6.01
CA HIS A 48 -17.24 3.82 6.25
C HIS A 48 -17.53 2.99 5.00
N ASN A 49 -17.73 3.66 3.85
CA ASN A 49 -17.98 3.00 2.58
C ASN A 49 -16.77 2.17 2.12
N LEU A 50 -15.57 2.74 2.23
CA LEU A 50 -14.32 2.03 1.93
C LEU A 50 -14.18 0.78 2.80
N PHE A 51 -14.42 0.89 4.12
CA PHE A 51 -14.35 -0.24 5.04
C PHE A 51 -15.35 -1.34 4.67
N LEU A 52 -16.63 -1.01 4.47
CA LEU A 52 -17.66 -1.98 4.12
C LEU A 52 -17.36 -2.67 2.78
N THR A 53 -16.92 -1.90 1.78
CA THR A 53 -16.58 -2.41 0.45
C THR A 53 -15.40 -3.38 0.52
N VAL A 54 -14.28 -2.96 1.13
CA VAL A 54 -13.10 -3.82 1.27
C VAL A 54 -13.42 -5.05 2.11
N LYS A 55 -14.18 -4.92 3.20
CA LYS A 55 -14.61 -6.05 4.01
C LYS A 55 -15.45 -7.07 3.21
N ALA A 56 -16.38 -6.59 2.38
CA ALA A 56 -17.17 -7.47 1.52
C ALA A 56 -16.29 -8.19 0.48
N CYS A 57 -15.35 -7.48 -0.14
CA CYS A 57 -14.39 -8.07 -1.08
C CYS A 57 -13.49 -9.10 -0.41
N VAL A 58 -12.99 -8.84 0.80
CA VAL A 58 -12.20 -9.82 1.59
C VAL A 58 -13.01 -11.09 1.84
N LYS A 59 -14.27 -10.95 2.27
CA LYS A 59 -15.17 -12.10 2.47
C LYS A 59 -15.41 -12.91 1.18
N ALA A 60 -15.42 -12.24 0.04
CA ALA A 60 -15.62 -12.85 -1.28
C ALA A 60 -14.31 -13.29 -1.97
N ASN A 61 -13.16 -13.12 -1.32
CA ASN A 61 -11.83 -13.32 -1.93
C ASN A 61 -11.60 -12.49 -3.24
N ASP A 62 -12.20 -11.30 -3.32
CA ASP A 62 -12.16 -10.41 -4.50
C ASP A 62 -11.09 -9.32 -4.35
N ALA A 63 -9.82 -9.67 -4.61
CA ALA A 63 -8.72 -8.70 -4.60
C ALA A 63 -8.90 -7.59 -5.64
N VAL A 64 -9.50 -7.89 -6.80
CA VAL A 64 -9.69 -6.91 -7.88
C VAL A 64 -10.68 -5.83 -7.45
N GLY A 65 -11.83 -6.21 -6.90
CA GLY A 65 -12.81 -5.27 -6.37
C GLY A 65 -12.29 -4.43 -5.21
N ALA A 66 -11.53 -5.05 -4.29
CA ALA A 66 -10.93 -4.33 -3.17
C ALA A 66 -9.94 -3.26 -3.65
N ILE A 67 -9.05 -3.62 -4.58
CA ILE A 67 -8.08 -2.68 -5.17
C ILE A 67 -8.83 -1.58 -5.93
N ASP A 68 -9.82 -1.94 -6.76
CA ASP A 68 -10.60 -0.99 -7.54
C ASP A 68 -11.22 0.10 -6.67
N ALA A 69 -11.86 -0.28 -5.55
CA ALA A 69 -12.43 0.65 -4.59
C ALA A 69 -11.37 1.60 -3.98
N LEU A 70 -10.19 1.06 -3.65
CA LEU A 70 -9.10 1.81 -3.03
C LEU A 70 -8.35 2.72 -4.02
N THR A 71 -8.40 2.45 -5.33
CA THR A 71 -7.80 3.36 -6.34
C THR A 71 -8.44 4.75 -6.37
N SER A 72 -9.65 4.90 -5.80
CA SER A 72 -10.32 6.20 -5.64
C SER A 72 -9.61 7.11 -4.62
N VAL A 73 -8.78 6.56 -3.75
CA VAL A 73 -7.98 7.35 -2.80
C VAL A 73 -6.74 7.91 -3.50
N ASN A 74 -6.63 9.24 -3.55
CA ASN A 74 -5.48 9.91 -4.14
C ASN A 74 -4.16 9.40 -3.54
N GLY A 75 -3.19 9.14 -4.42
CA GLY A 75 -1.86 8.66 -4.03
C GLY A 75 -1.72 7.16 -3.88
N LEU A 76 -2.82 6.38 -3.85
CA LEU A 76 -2.69 4.92 -3.77
C LEU A 76 -2.33 4.28 -5.13
N GLY A 77 -3.13 4.54 -6.16
CA GLY A 77 -3.01 3.79 -7.42
C GLY A 77 -3.13 2.27 -7.20
N ILE A 78 -2.75 1.46 -8.19
CA ILE A 78 -2.86 -0.01 -8.10
C ILE A 78 -1.93 -0.57 -7.00
N VAL A 79 -0.65 -0.19 -7.04
CA VAL A 79 0.40 -0.78 -6.19
C VAL A 79 0.14 -0.56 -4.70
N LYS A 80 -0.18 0.67 -4.26
CA LYS A 80 -0.44 0.92 -2.83
C LYS A 80 -1.84 0.49 -2.41
N ALA A 81 -2.82 0.48 -3.30
CA ALA A 81 -4.11 -0.15 -3.01
C ALA A 81 -3.93 -1.66 -2.76
N ALA A 82 -3.14 -2.34 -3.59
CA ALA A 82 -2.78 -3.74 -3.38
C ALA A 82 -2.06 -3.96 -2.05
N PHE A 83 -1.23 -3.01 -1.60
CA PHE A 83 -0.61 -3.12 -0.28
C PHE A 83 -1.62 -3.11 0.87
N VAL A 84 -2.65 -2.26 0.79
CA VAL A 84 -3.75 -2.28 1.77
C VAL A 84 -4.44 -3.64 1.75
N VAL A 85 -4.73 -4.15 0.55
CA VAL A 85 -5.45 -5.42 0.34
C VAL A 85 -4.64 -6.63 0.81
N GLN A 86 -3.33 -6.65 0.58
CA GLN A 86 -2.38 -7.63 1.11
C GLN A 86 -2.45 -7.70 2.65
N MET A 87 -2.44 -6.54 3.31
CA MET A 87 -2.56 -6.48 4.79
C MET A 87 -3.96 -6.84 5.29
N CYS A 88 -4.99 -6.80 4.44
CA CYS A 88 -6.31 -7.31 4.75
C CYS A 88 -6.44 -8.83 4.55
N GLY A 89 -5.35 -9.52 4.17
CA GLY A 89 -5.27 -10.98 4.11
C GLY A 89 -5.63 -11.58 2.75
N LEU A 90 -5.75 -10.77 1.70
CA LEU A 90 -5.95 -11.29 0.34
C LEU A 90 -4.61 -11.57 -0.34
N ASP A 91 -4.58 -12.63 -1.14
CA ASP A 91 -3.39 -13.02 -1.88
C ASP A 91 -3.14 -12.11 -3.09
N VAL A 92 -2.41 -11.03 -2.80
CA VAL A 92 -1.85 -10.05 -3.72
C VAL A 92 -0.63 -9.41 -3.03
N ALA A 93 0.31 -8.87 -3.81
CA ALA A 93 1.49 -8.20 -3.28
C ALA A 93 1.62 -6.75 -3.73
N CYS A 94 2.28 -5.93 -2.91
CA CYS A 94 2.75 -4.59 -3.31
C CYS A 94 4.08 -4.67 -4.07
N LEU A 95 4.03 -4.71 -5.40
CA LEU A 95 5.20 -4.57 -6.27
C LEU A 95 5.68 -3.11 -6.35
N ASP A 96 6.44 -2.68 -5.34
CA ASP A 96 7.08 -1.37 -5.31
C ASP A 96 8.21 -1.22 -6.35
N SER A 97 8.86 -0.06 -6.35
CA SER A 97 9.93 0.25 -7.29
C SER A 97 11.10 -0.74 -7.27
N HIS A 98 11.44 -1.26 -6.08
CA HIS A 98 12.53 -2.23 -5.95
C HIS A 98 12.14 -3.58 -6.52
N ASN A 99 10.91 -4.03 -6.27
CA ASN A 99 10.40 -5.27 -6.84
C ASN A 99 10.27 -5.19 -8.37
N LEU A 100 9.78 -4.07 -8.92
CA LEU A 100 9.72 -3.88 -10.37
C LEU A 100 11.11 -3.94 -11.01
N THR A 101 12.11 -3.28 -10.41
CA THR A 101 13.49 -3.37 -10.89
C THR A 101 14.03 -4.80 -10.83
N ARG A 102 13.76 -5.56 -9.76
CA ARG A 102 14.15 -6.99 -9.64
C ARG A 102 13.52 -7.85 -10.73
N LEU A 103 12.33 -7.50 -11.20
CA LEU A 103 11.60 -8.20 -12.26
C LEU A 103 11.97 -7.70 -13.68
N GLY A 104 12.86 -6.72 -13.81
CA GLY A 104 13.20 -6.11 -15.10
C GLY A 104 12.05 -5.26 -15.69
N LEU A 105 11.08 -4.84 -14.87
CA LEU A 105 9.94 -4.04 -15.28
C LEU A 105 10.18 -2.55 -15.12
N SER A 106 9.54 -1.75 -15.96
CA SER A 106 9.56 -0.29 -15.81
C SER A 106 8.76 0.16 -14.59
N GLN A 107 9.17 1.27 -13.99
CA GLN A 107 8.47 1.88 -12.85
C GLN A 107 7.04 2.33 -13.17
N SER A 108 6.71 2.45 -14.46
CA SER A 108 5.38 2.81 -14.96
C SER A 108 4.54 1.62 -15.39
N HIS A 109 5.06 0.38 -15.33
CA HIS A 109 4.43 -0.81 -15.90
C HIS A 109 2.97 -0.99 -15.44
N PHE A 110 2.73 -0.86 -14.12
CA PHE A 110 1.40 -0.94 -13.52
C PHE A 110 0.75 0.41 -13.22
N LYS A 111 1.25 1.50 -13.83
CA LYS A 111 0.68 2.83 -13.63
C LYS A 111 -0.67 2.93 -14.35
N LEU A 112 -1.67 3.42 -13.61
CA LEU A 112 -3.00 3.69 -14.14
C LEU A 112 -3.09 5.15 -14.58
N SER A 113 -3.50 5.40 -15.82
CA SER A 113 -3.85 6.76 -16.26
C SER A 113 -5.21 7.16 -15.68
N LYS A 114 -5.39 8.45 -15.37
CA LYS A 114 -6.66 8.99 -14.86
C LYS A 114 -7.80 8.98 -15.90
N THR A 115 -7.48 8.80 -17.17
CA THR A 115 -8.43 8.92 -18.29
C THR A 115 -8.92 7.56 -18.81
N VAL A 116 -8.48 6.43 -18.25
CA VAL A 116 -8.94 5.12 -18.74
C VAL A 116 -10.37 4.85 -18.30
N SER A 117 -11.10 4.10 -19.12
CA SER A 117 -12.42 3.60 -18.74
C SER A 117 -12.35 2.68 -17.51
N HIS A 118 -13.45 2.58 -16.79
CA HIS A 118 -13.55 1.69 -15.63
C HIS A 118 -13.28 0.22 -15.99
N ALA A 119 -13.77 -0.24 -17.15
CA ALA A 119 -13.50 -1.58 -17.66
C ALA A 119 -11.99 -1.83 -17.88
N THR A 120 -11.28 -0.88 -18.51
CA THR A 120 -9.83 -0.98 -18.71
C THR A 120 -9.07 -0.94 -17.39
N LYS A 121 -9.52 -0.11 -16.44
CA LYS A 121 -8.96 -0.07 -15.08
C LYS A 121 -9.08 -1.44 -14.41
N ARG A 122 -10.26 -2.05 -14.41
CA ARG A 122 -10.49 -3.37 -13.81
C ARG A 122 -9.64 -4.45 -14.47
N LYS A 123 -9.52 -4.44 -15.80
CA LYS A 123 -8.65 -5.37 -16.53
C LYS A 123 -7.19 -5.27 -16.07
N LYS A 124 -6.65 -4.05 -15.98
CA LYS A 124 -5.27 -3.83 -15.49
C LYS A 124 -5.07 -4.25 -14.04
N ILE A 125 -6.07 -4.07 -13.19
CA ILE A 125 -6.02 -4.55 -11.80
C ILE A 125 -6.00 -6.07 -11.77
N ALA A 126 -6.83 -6.74 -12.58
CA ALA A 126 -6.83 -8.20 -12.66
C ALA A 126 -5.48 -8.75 -13.16
N GLU A 127 -4.90 -8.14 -14.20
CA GLU A 127 -3.55 -8.47 -14.70
C GLU A 127 -2.49 -8.30 -13.60
N TYR A 128 -2.56 -7.22 -12.82
CA TYR A 128 -1.65 -7.01 -11.69
C TYR A 128 -1.79 -8.08 -10.61
N VAL A 129 -3.03 -8.39 -10.20
CA VAL A 129 -3.30 -9.40 -9.17
C VAL A 129 -2.75 -10.75 -9.61
N GLU A 130 -3.04 -11.17 -10.85
CA GLU A 130 -2.55 -12.45 -11.38
C GLU A 130 -1.03 -12.49 -11.42
N TYR A 131 -0.41 -11.42 -11.94
CA TYR A 131 1.04 -11.32 -12.00
C TYR A 131 1.71 -11.44 -10.61
N THR A 132 1.11 -10.84 -9.56
CA THR A 132 1.64 -10.98 -8.21
C THR A 132 1.59 -12.41 -7.68
N ARG A 133 0.57 -13.17 -8.07
CA ARG A 133 0.38 -14.58 -7.67
C ARG A 133 1.34 -15.49 -8.43
N GLU A 134 1.41 -15.35 -9.75
CA GLU A 134 2.30 -16.13 -10.62
C GLU A 134 3.77 -15.97 -10.24
N THR A 135 4.17 -14.79 -9.77
CA THR A 135 5.56 -14.49 -9.38
C THR A 135 5.91 -14.85 -7.94
N GLY A 136 4.96 -15.40 -7.17
CA GLY A 136 5.22 -15.98 -5.84
C GLY A 136 4.15 -15.72 -4.78
N GLY A 137 3.20 -14.80 -5.04
CA GLY A 137 2.11 -14.49 -4.12
C GLY A 137 2.51 -13.59 -2.94
N ALA A 138 1.54 -13.30 -2.09
CA ALA A 138 1.66 -12.32 -1.00
C ALA A 138 2.80 -12.64 -0.02
N GLU A 139 2.96 -13.90 0.37
CA GLU A 139 3.96 -14.33 1.36
C GLU A 139 5.38 -14.17 0.82
N TYR A 140 5.65 -14.66 -0.40
CA TYR A 140 6.96 -14.53 -1.03
C TYR A 140 7.39 -13.06 -1.13
N TRP A 141 6.51 -12.21 -1.66
CA TRP A 141 6.83 -10.81 -1.84
C TRP A 141 6.98 -10.06 -0.52
N TRP A 142 6.18 -10.40 0.49
CA TRP A 142 6.35 -9.87 1.84
C TRP A 142 7.71 -10.23 2.43
N ASN A 143 8.07 -11.52 2.41
CA ASN A 143 9.30 -12.04 2.99
C ASN A 143 10.53 -11.47 2.28
N THR A 144 10.55 -11.49 0.94
CA THR A 144 11.70 -10.96 0.19
C THR A 144 11.86 -9.46 0.35
N TRP A 145 10.78 -8.69 0.43
CA TRP A 145 10.87 -7.25 0.68
C TRP A 145 11.37 -6.95 2.09
N CYS A 146 10.83 -7.63 3.11
CA CYS A 146 11.26 -7.44 4.49
C CYS A 146 12.76 -7.73 4.67
N ASN A 147 13.25 -8.82 4.07
CA ASN A 147 14.67 -9.16 4.06
C ASN A 147 15.51 -8.13 3.28
N TYR A 148 15.03 -7.65 2.14
CA TYR A 148 15.74 -6.67 1.32
C TYR A 148 15.95 -5.33 2.03
N VAL A 149 14.96 -4.85 2.79
CA VAL A 149 15.05 -3.54 3.45
C VAL A 149 15.66 -3.58 4.84
N ALA A 150 15.87 -4.76 5.42
CA ALA A 150 16.43 -4.93 6.74
C ALA A 150 17.85 -4.34 6.83
N GLY A 151 18.13 -3.55 7.88
CA GLY A 151 19.43 -2.95 8.14
C GLY A 151 19.88 -1.88 7.14
N ASN A 152 19.07 -1.57 6.12
CA ASN A 152 19.46 -0.60 5.10
C ASN A 152 19.50 0.84 5.66
N ARG A 153 19.98 1.79 4.86
CA ARG A 153 20.13 3.21 5.26
C ARG A 153 18.83 3.81 5.84
N ALA A 154 17.67 3.37 5.35
CA ALA A 154 16.36 3.87 5.74
C ALA A 154 15.75 3.14 6.94
N ASN A 155 16.23 1.94 7.27
CA ASN A 155 15.71 1.06 8.32
C ASN A 155 16.80 0.53 9.26
N ARG A 156 17.75 1.38 9.65
CA ARG A 156 18.98 1.00 10.37
C ARG A 156 18.78 0.29 11.71
N SER A 157 17.61 0.39 12.32
CA SER A 157 17.30 -0.31 13.59
C SER A 157 16.39 -1.53 13.40
N LEU A 158 16.02 -1.87 12.16
CA LEU A 158 15.26 -3.08 11.82
C LEU A 158 16.19 -4.03 11.08
N ASN A 159 17.00 -4.79 11.82
CA ASN A 159 18.15 -5.52 11.27
C ASN A 159 17.83 -6.89 10.68
N THR A 160 16.59 -7.37 10.80
CA THR A 160 16.13 -8.65 10.25
C THR A 160 14.80 -8.47 9.53
N GLY A 161 14.47 -9.39 8.60
CA GLY A 161 13.15 -9.42 7.97
C GLY A 161 12.03 -9.53 8.99
N ASP A 162 12.20 -10.30 10.06
CA ASP A 162 11.21 -10.41 11.14
C ASP A 162 11.03 -9.09 11.90
N ALA A 163 12.11 -8.34 12.15
CA ALA A 163 12.02 -7.04 12.79
C ALA A 163 11.24 -6.04 11.90
N VAL A 164 11.48 -6.07 10.59
CA VAL A 164 10.74 -5.28 9.60
C VAL A 164 9.27 -5.71 9.56
N SER A 165 9.00 -7.01 9.50
CA SER A 165 7.65 -7.59 9.48
C SER A 165 6.86 -7.19 10.75
N LYS A 166 7.44 -7.38 11.93
CA LYS A 166 6.88 -6.96 13.23
C LYS A 166 6.60 -5.46 13.26
N TYR A 167 7.47 -4.64 12.68
CA TYR A 167 7.27 -3.19 12.64
C TYR A 167 6.03 -2.78 11.85
N HIS A 168 5.63 -3.51 10.80
CA HIS A 168 4.37 -3.24 10.11
C HIS A 168 3.17 -3.36 11.05
N VAL A 169 3.14 -4.40 11.90
CA VAL A 169 2.09 -4.57 12.92
C VAL A 169 2.09 -3.38 13.88
N THR A 170 3.26 -3.01 14.40
CA THR A 170 3.40 -1.83 15.27
C THR A 170 2.88 -0.58 14.57
N ALA A 171 3.22 -0.36 13.31
CA ALA A 171 2.82 0.83 12.56
C ALA A 171 1.32 0.86 12.23
N VAL A 172 0.70 -0.29 11.96
CA VAL A 172 -0.75 -0.37 11.72
C VAL A 172 -1.53 -0.10 13.02
N MET A 173 -1.00 -0.52 14.17
CA MET A 173 -1.61 -0.34 15.49
C MET A 173 -1.26 0.98 16.19
N ALA A 174 -0.24 1.69 15.70
CA ALA A 174 0.26 2.95 16.26
C ALA A 174 -0.79 4.05 16.30
#